data_AF-A0A835S5S9-F1
#
_entry.id   AF-A0A835S5S9-F1
#
_cell.length_a   1.000
_cell.length_b   1.000
_cell.length_c   1.000
_cell.angle_alpha   90.00
_cell.angle_beta   90.00
_cell.angle_gamma   90.00
#
_symmetry.space_group_name_H-M   'P 1'
#
loop_
_entity.id
_entity.type
_entity.pdbx_description
1 polymer ?
#
loop_
_entity_poly.entity_id
_entity_poly.type
_entity_poly.pdbx_seq_one_letter_code
_entity_poly.pdbx_strand_id
1 'polypeptide(L)'
;MGDKTKKNLNYELAFTHLQNNQNISAYNLFMELAEAQKKIDSIKSALLYIIAAECKSRQKKDNDDETLEAGKLFLNFAKKEDNYTVKSAYLCAAKCFLKVGDHDQAKKAYEQSKKLLPPTIESVRPVVIVEDSKAVILKVQSYLKKLGYNDTISFESGKDAIKGCKELFKNSKNPIILLDMGLPDVEGDVVASKILEEKLDSQIILITADEKTSKRVSKTIRSGVTAFIQKPFTLNDVKDAMETVESEYSGL
;
A
#
# COMPACT_ATOMS: atom_id res chain seq x y z
N MET A 1 29.80 -6.36 -38.22
CA MET A 1 29.19 -7.68 -37.96
C MET A 1 28.24 -7.53 -36.79
N GLY A 2 26.94 -7.33 -37.09
CA GLY A 2 25.77 -7.51 -36.21
C GLY A 2 25.73 -6.91 -34.80
N ASP A 3 25.44 -5.61 -34.67
CA ASP A 3 24.77 -5.11 -33.46
C ASP A 3 23.25 -5.17 -33.69
N LYS A 4 22.66 -6.30 -33.27
CA LYS A 4 21.21 -6.50 -33.31
C LYS A 4 20.57 -5.64 -32.23
N THR A 5 20.11 -4.46 -32.63
CA THR A 5 18.87 -3.83 -32.17
C THR A 5 18.26 -4.49 -30.93
N LYS A 6 18.58 -3.97 -29.74
CA LYS A 6 17.68 -4.09 -28.58
C LYS A 6 16.36 -3.47 -29.02
N LYS A 7 15.42 -4.31 -29.46
CA LYS A 7 14.06 -3.95 -29.83
C LYS A 7 13.48 -3.22 -28.61
N ASN A 8 13.42 -1.89 -28.68
CA ASN A 8 12.89 -1.08 -27.59
C ASN A 8 11.40 -1.46 -27.50
N LEU A 9 11.05 -2.34 -26.57
CA LEU A 9 9.69 -2.80 -26.35
C LEU A 9 8.84 -1.56 -26.04
N ASN A 10 8.07 -1.10 -27.01
CA ASN A 10 7.48 0.23 -26.95
C ASN A 10 6.09 0.18 -26.29
N TYR A 11 6.10 0.03 -24.96
CA TYR A 11 4.89 0.13 -24.14
C TYR A 11 4.12 1.42 -24.42
N GLU A 12 4.85 2.55 -24.54
CA GLU A 12 4.25 3.86 -24.82
C GLU A 12 3.48 3.86 -26.14
N LEU A 13 4.04 3.27 -27.20
CA LEU A 13 3.36 3.16 -28.50
C LEU A 13 2.12 2.26 -28.41
N ALA A 14 2.20 1.13 -27.70
CA ALA A 14 1.06 0.23 -27.51
C ALA A 14 -0.10 0.95 -26.80
N PHE A 15 0.19 1.69 -25.73
CA PHE A 15 -0.81 2.48 -25.00
C PHE A 15 -1.31 3.68 -25.81
N THR A 16 -0.45 4.33 -26.61
CA THR A 16 -0.86 5.42 -27.51
C THR A 16 -1.90 4.92 -28.53
N HIS A 17 -1.67 3.75 -29.14
CA HIS A 17 -2.66 3.15 -30.03
C HIS A 17 -3.96 2.81 -29.31
N LEU A 18 -3.90 2.29 -28.07
CA LEU A 18 -5.08 1.97 -27.27
C LEU A 18 -5.90 3.22 -26.93
N GLN A 19 -5.24 4.31 -26.51
CA GLN A 19 -5.89 5.60 -26.20
C GLN A 19 -6.60 6.19 -27.42
N ASN A 20 -6.01 6.03 -28.61
CA ASN A 20 -6.58 6.49 -29.87
C ASN A 20 -7.60 5.51 -30.49
N ASN A 21 -8.07 4.50 -29.73
CA ASN A 21 -9.00 3.45 -30.20
C ASN A 21 -8.50 2.63 -31.40
N GLN A 22 -7.20 2.61 -31.65
CA GLN A 22 -6.56 1.80 -32.69
C GLN A 22 -6.32 0.37 -32.17
N ASN A 23 -7.42 -0.30 -31.83
CA ASN A 23 -7.43 -1.56 -31.07
C ASN A 23 -6.68 -2.72 -31.74
N ILE A 24 -6.59 -2.76 -33.08
CA ILE A 24 -5.85 -3.80 -33.80
C ILE A 24 -4.33 -3.62 -33.60
N SER A 25 -3.84 -2.40 -33.79
CA SER A 25 -2.42 -2.08 -33.61
C SER A 25 -2.00 -2.24 -32.16
N ALA A 26 -2.83 -1.76 -31.23
CA ALA A 26 -2.62 -1.94 -29.80
C ALA A 26 -2.55 -3.42 -29.43
N TYR A 27 -3.52 -4.23 -29.87
CA TYR A 27 -3.56 -5.67 -29.64
C TYR A 27 -2.26 -6.37 -30.07
N ASN A 28 -1.81 -6.15 -31.32
CA ASN A 28 -0.62 -6.81 -31.85
C ASN A 28 0.64 -6.45 -31.03
N LEU A 29 0.78 -5.19 -30.64
CA LEU A 29 1.89 -4.74 -29.80
C LEU A 29 1.81 -5.36 -28.41
N PHE A 30 0.64 -5.36 -27.76
CA PHE A 30 0.50 -5.98 -26.44
C PHE A 30 0.77 -7.49 -26.46
N MET A 31 0.38 -8.20 -27.51
CA MET A 31 0.73 -9.61 -27.68
C MET A 31 2.23 -9.83 -27.82
N GLU A 32 2.92 -9.00 -28.61
CA GLU A 32 4.38 -9.07 -28.73
C GLU A 32 5.08 -8.79 -27.39
N LEU A 33 4.62 -7.76 -26.66
CA LEU A 33 5.10 -7.42 -25.32
C LEU A 33 4.86 -8.58 -24.34
N ALA A 34 3.67 -9.20 -24.39
CA ALA A 34 3.29 -10.29 -23.51
C ALA A 34 4.20 -11.51 -23.71
N GLU A 35 4.44 -11.91 -24.96
CA GLU A 35 5.32 -13.04 -25.29
C GLU A 35 6.77 -12.78 -24.89
N ALA A 36 7.26 -11.57 -25.09
CA ALA A 36 8.60 -11.18 -24.68
C ALA A 36 8.78 -11.22 -23.14
N GLN A 37 7.75 -10.88 -22.36
CA GLN A 37 7.80 -10.94 -20.90
C GLN A 37 7.57 -12.34 -20.32
N LYS A 38 7.05 -13.29 -21.11
CA LYS A 38 6.56 -14.59 -20.62
C LYS A 38 7.55 -15.40 -19.78
N LYS A 39 8.85 -15.30 -20.10
CA LYS A 39 9.95 -15.96 -19.37
C LYS A 39 10.68 -15.07 -18.37
N ILE A 40 10.45 -13.75 -18.41
CA ILE A 40 11.15 -12.75 -17.60
C ILE A 40 10.30 -12.41 -16.38
N ASP A 41 9.04 -12.06 -16.61
CA ASP A 41 8.07 -11.69 -15.60
C ASP A 41 6.69 -12.20 -16.04
N SER A 42 6.30 -13.33 -15.47
CA SER A 42 5.04 -14.00 -15.82
C SER A 42 3.80 -13.20 -15.41
N ILE A 43 3.87 -12.35 -14.37
CA ILE A 43 2.75 -11.49 -13.96
C ILE A 43 2.58 -10.36 -14.96
N LYS A 44 3.68 -9.71 -15.34
CA LYS A 44 3.65 -8.66 -16.36
C LYS A 44 3.16 -9.20 -17.70
N SER A 45 3.63 -10.39 -18.09
CA SER A 45 3.12 -11.10 -19.27
C SER A 45 1.61 -11.35 -19.19
N ALA A 46 1.11 -11.89 -18.07
CA ALA A 46 -0.31 -12.14 -17.87
C ALA A 46 -1.17 -10.87 -17.96
N LEU A 47 -0.71 -9.75 -17.37
CA LEU A 47 -1.38 -8.46 -17.48
C LEU A 47 -1.44 -7.95 -18.92
N LEU A 48 -0.37 -8.11 -19.69
CA LEU A 48 -0.34 -7.73 -21.11
C LEU A 48 -1.31 -8.57 -21.95
N TYR A 49 -1.45 -9.87 -21.65
CA TYR A 49 -2.50 -10.71 -22.26
C TYR A 49 -3.91 -10.22 -21.91
N ILE A 50 -4.18 -9.80 -20.67
CA ILE A 50 -5.47 -9.19 -20.31
C ILE A 50 -5.73 -7.92 -21.12
N ILE A 51 -4.73 -7.04 -21.27
CA ILE A 51 -4.87 -5.81 -22.05
C ILE A 51 -5.12 -6.12 -23.53
N ALA A 52 -4.44 -7.14 -24.09
CA ALA A 52 -4.69 -7.63 -25.44
C ALA A 52 -6.13 -8.18 -25.58
N ALA A 53 -6.59 -8.98 -24.61
CA ALA A 53 -7.96 -9.50 -24.58
C ALA A 53 -9.01 -8.37 -24.59
N GLU A 54 -8.76 -7.30 -23.84
CA GLU A 54 -9.61 -6.10 -23.82
C GLU A 54 -9.63 -5.39 -25.19
N CYS A 55 -8.49 -5.30 -25.88
CA CYS A 55 -8.43 -4.77 -27.25
C CYS A 55 -9.32 -5.58 -28.22
N LYS A 56 -9.38 -6.91 -28.08
CA LYS A 56 -10.30 -7.75 -28.86
C LYS A 56 -11.76 -7.59 -28.45
N SER A 57 -12.04 -7.45 -27.15
CA SER A 57 -13.38 -7.18 -26.59
C SER A 57 -13.99 -5.93 -27.22
N ARG A 58 -13.22 -4.83 -27.31
CA ARG A 58 -13.63 -3.57 -27.96
C ARG A 58 -13.93 -3.71 -29.45
N GLN A 59 -13.37 -4.73 -30.10
CA GLN A 59 -13.66 -5.10 -31.49
C GLN A 59 -14.84 -6.09 -31.61
N LYS A 60 -15.50 -6.46 -30.49
CA LYS A 60 -16.52 -7.52 -30.42
C LYS A 60 -16.02 -8.87 -30.93
N LYS A 61 -14.73 -9.15 -30.72
CA LYS A 61 -14.09 -10.43 -31.05
C LYS A 61 -13.92 -11.27 -29.79
N ASP A 62 -13.95 -12.58 -29.99
CA ASP A 62 -13.62 -13.55 -28.97
C ASP A 62 -12.20 -13.32 -28.42
N ASN A 63 -12.03 -13.42 -27.11
CA ASN A 63 -10.76 -13.20 -26.42
C ASN A 63 -10.44 -14.28 -25.40
N ASP A 64 -11.02 -15.48 -25.61
CA ASP A 64 -10.90 -16.57 -24.66
C ASP A 64 -9.46 -17.09 -24.62
N ASP A 65 -8.78 -17.14 -25.77
CA ASP A 65 -7.38 -17.57 -25.85
C ASP A 65 -6.44 -16.69 -24.99
N GLU A 66 -6.52 -15.36 -25.14
CA GLU A 66 -5.69 -14.44 -24.36
C GLU A 66 -6.05 -14.45 -22.88
N THR A 67 -7.35 -14.49 -22.58
CA THR A 67 -7.84 -14.55 -21.20
C THR A 67 -7.39 -15.85 -20.52
N LEU A 68 -7.46 -16.98 -21.23
CA LEU A 68 -7.04 -18.28 -20.76
C LEU A 68 -5.53 -18.33 -20.53
N GLU A 69 -4.74 -17.78 -21.45
CA GLU A 69 -3.27 -17.74 -21.31
C GLU A 69 -2.85 -16.87 -20.13
N ALA A 70 -3.50 -15.71 -19.92
CA ALA A 70 -3.31 -14.90 -18.73
C ALA A 70 -3.62 -15.70 -17.45
N GLY A 71 -4.75 -16.43 -17.42
CA GLY A 71 -5.14 -17.27 -16.30
C GLY A 71 -4.10 -18.35 -15.97
N LYS A 72 -3.55 -19.03 -16.99
CA LYS A 72 -2.48 -20.02 -16.83
C LYS A 72 -1.19 -19.39 -16.29
N LEU A 73 -0.83 -18.20 -16.75
CA LEU A 73 0.37 -17.50 -16.28
C LEU A 73 0.25 -17.09 -14.81
N PHE A 74 -0.88 -16.50 -14.42
CA PHE A 74 -1.17 -16.20 -13.01
C PHE A 74 -1.15 -17.46 -12.14
N LEU A 75 -1.77 -18.56 -12.60
CA LEU A 75 -1.79 -19.82 -11.87
C LEU A 75 -0.39 -20.42 -11.72
N ASN A 76 0.43 -20.37 -12.77
CA ASN A 76 1.79 -20.90 -12.75
C ASN A 76 2.71 -20.07 -11.86
N PHE A 77 2.58 -18.75 -11.85
CA PHE A 77 3.26 -17.88 -10.90
C PHE A 77 2.88 -18.23 -9.46
N ALA A 78 1.58 -18.35 -9.19
CA ALA A 78 1.07 -18.64 -7.85
C ALA A 78 1.49 -20.02 -7.30
N LYS A 79 1.91 -20.95 -8.16
CA LYS A 79 2.42 -22.28 -7.76
C LYS A 79 3.92 -22.31 -7.49
N LYS A 80 4.67 -21.31 -7.95
CA LYS A 80 6.14 -21.28 -7.88
C LYS A 80 6.68 -20.35 -6.79
N GLU A 81 5.89 -19.37 -6.39
CA GLU A 81 6.26 -18.33 -5.43
C GLU A 81 5.56 -18.55 -4.09
N ASP A 82 6.23 -18.21 -2.99
CA ASP A 82 5.71 -18.29 -1.62
C ASP A 82 5.62 -16.90 -0.97
N ASN A 83 5.16 -15.89 -1.72
CA ASN A 83 5.06 -14.50 -1.25
C ASN A 83 3.60 -14.00 -1.22
N TYR A 84 3.36 -12.80 -0.68
CA TYR A 84 2.01 -12.27 -0.50
C TYR A 84 1.23 -12.05 -1.81
N THR A 85 1.91 -11.92 -2.95
CA THR A 85 1.27 -11.71 -4.26
C THR A 85 0.58 -12.97 -4.80
N VAL A 86 0.84 -14.13 -4.18
CA VAL A 86 0.32 -15.44 -4.57
C VAL A 86 -1.20 -15.49 -4.47
N LYS A 87 -1.80 -14.91 -3.41
CA LYS A 87 -3.27 -14.86 -3.26
C LYS A 87 -3.91 -14.08 -4.41
N SER A 88 -3.39 -12.90 -4.72
CA SER A 88 -3.87 -12.06 -5.81
C SER A 88 -3.73 -12.77 -7.16
N ALA A 89 -2.62 -13.47 -7.39
CA ALA A 89 -2.42 -14.26 -8.60
C ALA A 89 -3.46 -15.40 -8.72
N TYR A 90 -3.77 -16.14 -7.64
CA TYR A 90 -4.84 -17.14 -7.67
C TYR A 90 -6.22 -16.53 -7.97
N LEU A 91 -6.53 -15.35 -7.43
CA LEU A 91 -7.79 -14.65 -7.70
C LEU A 91 -7.88 -14.17 -9.16
N CYS A 92 -6.79 -13.61 -9.70
CA CYS A 92 -6.71 -13.22 -11.11
C CYS A 92 -6.88 -14.45 -12.02
N ALA A 93 -6.21 -15.56 -11.71
CA ALA A 93 -6.37 -16.82 -12.42
C ALA A 93 -7.82 -17.31 -12.38
N ALA A 94 -8.44 -17.33 -11.19
CA ALA A 94 -9.84 -17.74 -11.03
C ALA A 94 -10.80 -16.88 -11.87
N LYS A 95 -10.59 -15.56 -11.91
CA LYS A 95 -11.38 -14.63 -12.72
C LYS A 95 -11.20 -14.90 -14.22
N CYS A 96 -9.97 -15.14 -14.68
CA CYS A 96 -9.69 -15.49 -16.06
C CYS A 96 -10.40 -16.79 -16.46
N PHE A 97 -10.27 -17.86 -15.67
CA PHE A 97 -10.93 -19.14 -15.93
C PHE A 97 -12.45 -19.04 -15.92
N LEU A 98 -13.02 -18.28 -14.99
CA LEU A 98 -14.46 -18.03 -14.93
C LEU A 98 -14.96 -17.32 -16.20
N LYS A 99 -14.21 -16.33 -16.68
CA LYS A 99 -14.58 -15.55 -17.87
C LYS A 99 -14.64 -16.42 -19.14
N VAL A 100 -13.76 -17.41 -19.26
CA VAL A 100 -13.72 -18.35 -20.40
C VAL A 100 -14.56 -19.61 -20.19
N GLY A 101 -15.38 -19.66 -19.12
CA GLY A 101 -16.26 -20.79 -18.83
C GLY A 101 -15.60 -22.03 -18.21
N ASP A 102 -14.31 -21.97 -17.85
CA ASP A 102 -13.61 -23.05 -17.14
C ASP A 102 -13.89 -23.00 -15.64
N HIS A 103 -15.09 -23.45 -15.27
CA HIS A 103 -15.58 -23.42 -13.89
C HIS A 103 -14.75 -24.29 -12.93
N ASP A 104 -14.17 -25.38 -13.42
CA ASP A 104 -13.37 -26.30 -12.62
C ASP A 104 -12.04 -25.68 -12.20
N GLN A 105 -11.31 -25.08 -13.15
CA GLN A 105 -10.07 -24.36 -12.81
C GLN A 105 -10.36 -23.09 -12.02
N ALA A 106 -11.46 -22.39 -12.32
CA ALA A 106 -11.87 -21.23 -11.55
C ALA A 106 -12.11 -21.58 -10.07
N LYS A 107 -12.87 -22.65 -9.81
CA LYS A 107 -13.14 -23.14 -8.45
C LYS A 107 -11.85 -23.56 -7.75
N LYS A 108 -11.00 -24.36 -8.40
CA LYS A 108 -9.72 -24.80 -7.84
C LYS A 108 -8.82 -23.62 -7.47
N ALA A 109 -8.65 -22.66 -8.38
CA ALA A 109 -7.82 -21.48 -8.13
C ALA A 109 -8.40 -20.62 -6.99
N TYR A 110 -9.72 -20.42 -6.96
CA TYR A 110 -10.38 -19.70 -5.88
C TYR A 110 -10.24 -20.41 -4.52
N GLU A 111 -10.39 -21.73 -4.47
CA GLU A 111 -10.18 -22.51 -3.24
C GLU A 111 -8.74 -22.40 -2.73
N GLN A 112 -7.75 -22.44 -3.63
CA GLN A 112 -6.35 -22.19 -3.24
C GLN A 112 -6.17 -20.77 -2.70
N SER A 113 -6.80 -19.77 -3.33
CA SER A 113 -6.79 -18.39 -2.81
C SER A 113 -7.43 -18.24 -1.43
N LYS A 114 -8.37 -19.13 -1.04
CA LYS A 114 -8.99 -19.14 0.29
C LYS A 114 -8.12 -19.80 1.34
N LYS A 115 -7.36 -20.83 0.96
CA LYS A 115 -6.37 -21.48 1.85
C LYS A 115 -5.22 -20.54 2.17
N LEU A 116 -4.89 -19.68 1.21
CA LEU A 116 -4.06 -18.54 1.43
C LEU A 116 -4.90 -17.52 2.19
N LEU A 117 -4.69 -17.50 3.51
CA LEU A 117 -5.00 -16.30 4.25
C LEU A 117 -4.37 -15.13 3.44
N PRO A 118 -5.05 -13.98 3.27
CA PRO A 118 -4.28 -12.80 2.91
C PRO A 118 -3.12 -12.77 3.91
N PRO A 119 -1.91 -12.27 3.58
CA PRO A 119 -1.04 -11.94 4.70
C PRO A 119 -1.95 -11.18 5.64
N THR A 120 -2.09 -11.66 6.88
CA THR A 120 -2.43 -10.76 7.96
C THR A 120 -1.25 -9.82 8.00
N ILE A 121 -1.24 -8.89 7.05
CA ILE A 121 -1.03 -7.53 7.39
C ILE A 121 -2.34 -7.16 8.15
N GLU A 122 -2.52 -7.73 9.36
CA GLU A 122 -2.33 -6.83 10.48
C GLU A 122 -0.91 -6.31 10.22
N SER A 123 -0.81 -5.21 9.48
CA SER A 123 0.33 -4.35 9.69
C SER A 123 0.06 -4.03 11.14
N VAL A 124 0.73 -4.73 12.04
CA VAL A 124 0.87 -4.21 13.39
C VAL A 124 1.69 -2.96 13.09
N ARG A 125 0.98 -1.87 12.77
CA ARG A 125 1.57 -0.61 12.41
C ARG A 125 2.27 -0.23 13.69
N PRO A 126 3.61 -0.17 13.70
CA PRO A 126 4.28 0.21 14.92
C PRO A 126 3.74 1.58 15.32
N VAL A 127 3.31 1.69 16.57
CA VAL A 127 2.86 2.95 17.11
C VAL A 127 4.08 3.64 17.70
N VAL A 128 4.52 4.72 17.06
CA VAL A 128 5.62 5.55 17.52
C VAL A 128 5.07 6.56 18.51
N ILE A 129 5.63 6.61 19.71
CA ILE A 129 5.28 7.54 20.78
C ILE A 129 6.45 8.51 20.95
N VAL A 130 6.22 9.80 20.75
CA VAL A 130 7.23 10.85 20.88
C VAL A 130 6.84 11.75 22.05
N GLU A 131 7.46 11.50 23.20
CA GLU A 131 7.09 12.06 24.50
C GLU A 131 8.29 11.92 25.45
N ASP A 132 8.66 12.99 26.16
CA ASP A 132 9.79 12.98 27.10
C ASP A 132 9.41 12.51 28.51
N SER A 133 8.13 12.61 28.89
CA SER A 133 7.64 12.08 30.16
C SER A 133 7.41 10.58 30.13
N LYS A 134 8.29 9.82 30.81
CA LYS A 134 8.14 8.36 30.97
C LYS A 134 6.78 7.92 31.53
N ALA A 135 6.21 8.72 32.44
CA ALA A 135 4.88 8.43 32.99
C ALA A 135 3.79 8.50 31.91
N VAL A 136 3.89 9.48 31.00
CA VAL A 136 2.96 9.62 29.88
C VAL A 136 3.18 8.52 28.86
N ILE A 137 4.43 8.18 28.52
CA ILE A 137 4.76 7.04 27.63
C ILE A 137 4.11 5.75 28.16
N LEU A 138 4.33 5.40 29.43
CA LEU A 138 3.78 4.19 30.04
C LEU A 138 2.24 4.19 30.05
N LYS A 139 1.62 5.35 30.29
CA LYS A 139 0.17 5.51 30.23
C LYS A 139 -0.36 5.26 28.82
N VAL A 140 0.26 5.88 27.80
CA VAL A 140 -0.10 5.70 26.39
C VAL A 140 0.08 4.25 25.96
N GLN A 141 1.21 3.61 26.28
CA GLN A 141 1.45 2.20 26.00
C GLN A 141 0.41 1.29 26.66
N SER A 142 0.02 1.57 27.90
CA SER A 142 -1.04 0.83 28.58
C SER A 142 -2.38 0.94 27.86
N TYR A 143 -2.72 2.13 27.36
CA TYR A 143 -3.94 2.37 26.58
C TYR A 143 -3.89 1.66 25.22
N LEU A 144 -2.80 1.83 24.47
CA LEU A 144 -2.57 1.16 23.19
C LEU A 144 -2.68 -0.36 23.30
N LYS A 145 -2.07 -0.95 24.34
CA LYS A 145 -2.17 -2.38 24.62
C LYS A 145 -3.60 -2.85 24.85
N LYS A 146 -4.41 -2.08 25.61
CA LYS A 146 -5.83 -2.39 25.82
C LYS A 146 -6.66 -2.30 24.54
N LEU A 147 -6.21 -1.48 23.58
CA LEU A 147 -6.82 -1.32 22.27
C LEU A 147 -6.29 -2.32 21.22
N GLY A 148 -5.36 -3.20 21.58
CA GLY A 148 -4.78 -4.23 20.69
C GLY A 148 -3.49 -3.81 19.97
N TYR A 149 -3.01 -2.58 20.18
CA TYR A 149 -1.74 -2.11 19.61
C TYR A 149 -0.57 -2.51 20.51
N ASN A 150 0.09 -3.62 20.16
CA ASN A 150 1.17 -4.21 20.97
C ASN A 150 2.59 -3.84 20.50
N ASP A 151 2.76 -3.42 19.25
CA ASP A 151 4.05 -2.98 18.70
C ASP A 151 4.19 -1.47 18.90
N THR A 152 4.86 -1.05 19.98
CA THR A 152 5.08 0.36 20.28
C THR A 152 6.57 0.67 20.35
N ILE A 153 6.99 1.78 19.76
CA ILE A 153 8.35 2.32 19.81
C ILE A 153 8.26 3.70 20.44
N SER A 154 9.11 4.03 21.41
CA SER A 154 9.10 5.35 22.06
C SER A 154 10.40 6.12 21.84
N PHE A 155 10.29 7.42 21.61
CA PHE A 155 11.41 8.37 21.55
C PHE A 155 11.17 9.49 22.56
N GLU A 156 12.17 9.77 23.40
CA GLU A 156 12.11 10.83 24.42
C GLU A 156 12.59 12.20 23.88
N SER A 157 12.99 12.27 22.60
CA SER A 157 13.46 13.49 21.94
C SER A 157 12.94 13.59 20.51
N GLY A 158 12.79 14.83 20.01
CA GLY A 158 12.35 15.11 18.65
C GLY A 158 13.39 14.69 17.62
N LYS A 159 14.70 14.86 17.89
CA LYS A 159 15.77 14.41 16.98
C LYS A 159 15.76 12.89 16.79
N ASP A 160 15.63 12.14 17.87
CA ASP A 160 15.59 10.67 17.79
C ASP A 160 14.33 10.19 17.07
N ALA A 161 13.19 10.84 17.31
CA ALA A 161 11.94 10.55 16.59
C ALA A 161 12.07 10.75 15.08
N ILE A 162 12.64 11.88 14.63
CA ILE A 162 12.85 12.15 13.20
C ILE A 162 13.75 11.07 12.58
N LYS A 163 14.85 10.72 13.25
CA LYS A 163 15.79 9.70 12.77
C LYS A 163 15.13 8.32 12.72
N GLY A 164 14.44 7.93 13.78
CA GLY A 164 13.77 6.64 13.90
C GLY A 164 12.64 6.47 12.88
N CYS A 165 11.79 7.49 12.70
CA CYS A 165 10.76 7.47 11.66
C CYS A 165 11.37 7.32 10.27
N LYS A 166 12.47 8.02 9.97
CA LYS A 166 13.18 7.88 8.69
C LYS A 166 13.72 6.46 8.47
N GLU A 167 14.23 5.82 9.51
CA GLU A 167 14.68 4.41 9.44
C GLU A 167 13.50 3.45 9.22
N LEU A 168 12.37 3.68 9.89
CA LEU A 168 11.13 2.91 9.68
C LEU A 168 10.65 3.03 8.22
N PHE A 169 10.62 4.25 7.67
CA PHE A 169 10.20 4.49 6.29
C PHE A 169 11.11 3.80 5.27
N LYS A 170 12.43 3.82 5.48
CA LYS A 170 13.40 3.09 4.64
C LYS A 170 13.18 1.58 4.63
N ASN A 171 12.64 1.04 5.72
CA ASN A 171 12.28 -0.37 5.86
C ASN A 171 10.82 -0.65 5.42
N SER A 172 10.22 0.25 4.64
CA SER A 172 8.84 0.15 4.13
C SER A 172 7.78 0.00 5.23
N LYS A 173 8.02 0.57 6.42
CA LYS A 173 7.04 0.64 7.51
C LYS A 173 6.26 1.96 7.42
N ASN A 174 4.99 1.91 7.83
CA ASN A 174 4.14 3.09 7.94
C ASN A 174 3.57 3.22 9.37
N PRO A 175 4.34 3.73 10.33
CA PRO A 175 3.90 3.87 11.72
C PRO A 175 2.68 4.79 11.88
N ILE A 176 2.00 4.65 13.02
CA ILE A 176 1.10 5.69 13.56
C ILE A 176 1.93 6.48 14.57
N ILE A 177 1.98 7.81 14.47
CA ILE A 177 2.89 8.63 15.27
C ILE A 177 2.07 9.47 16.25
N LEU A 178 2.24 9.22 17.55
CA LEU A 178 1.68 10.00 18.64
C LEU A 178 2.75 10.98 19.09
N LEU A 179 2.53 12.28 18.88
CA LEU A 179 3.56 13.31 18.99
C LEU A 179 3.18 14.39 20.00
N ASP A 180 4.01 14.58 21.03
CA ASP A 180 3.95 15.77 21.86
C ASP A 180 4.58 16.99 21.17
N MET A 181 4.01 18.15 21.45
CA MET A 181 4.52 19.45 20.99
C MET A 181 5.64 19.97 21.90
N GLY A 182 5.63 19.63 23.19
CA GLY A 182 6.55 20.15 24.20
C GLY A 182 7.78 19.27 24.45
N LEU A 183 8.56 18.97 23.42
CA LEU A 183 9.76 18.13 23.53
C LEU A 183 11.00 18.93 23.99
N PRO A 184 11.99 18.28 24.63
CA PRO A 184 13.13 18.96 25.25
C PRO A 184 14.13 19.59 24.28
N ASP A 185 14.17 19.14 23.02
CA ASP A 185 15.23 19.50 22.06
C ASP A 185 14.73 20.13 20.76
N VAL A 186 13.56 19.70 20.27
CA VAL A 186 12.94 20.19 19.03
C VAL A 186 11.44 20.29 19.23
N GLU A 187 10.90 21.47 19.02
CA GLU A 187 9.47 21.75 19.04
C GLU A 187 8.66 20.78 18.14
N GLY A 188 7.56 20.22 18.64
CA GLY A 188 6.86 19.13 17.94
C GLY A 188 6.23 19.52 16.60
N ASP A 189 5.90 20.79 16.35
CA ASP A 189 5.48 21.27 15.03
C ASP A 189 6.61 21.19 13.99
N VAL A 190 7.86 21.35 14.42
CA VAL A 190 9.03 21.14 13.56
C VAL A 190 9.23 19.64 13.30
N VAL A 191 9.01 18.80 14.31
CA VAL A 191 9.06 17.33 14.15
C VAL A 191 8.00 16.86 13.15
N ALA A 192 6.74 17.28 13.32
CA ALA A 192 5.65 16.95 12.41
C ALA A 192 5.95 17.37 10.98
N SER A 193 6.42 18.61 10.78
CA SER A 193 6.78 19.13 9.45
C SER A 193 7.85 18.28 8.78
N LYS A 194 8.94 17.94 9.49
CA LYS A 194 10.02 17.12 8.94
C LYS A 194 9.59 15.70 8.58
N ILE A 195 8.71 15.11 9.38
CA ILE A 195 8.16 13.78 9.10
C ILE A 195 7.29 13.83 7.84
N LEU A 196 6.43 14.83 7.72
CA LEU A 196 5.55 15.02 6.56
C LEU A 196 6.33 15.38 5.28
N GLU A 197 7.45 16.11 5.39
CA GLU A 197 8.36 16.35 4.28
C GLU A 197 9.03 15.06 3.77
N GLU A 198 9.39 14.14 4.66
CA GLU A 198 9.95 12.84 4.29
C GLU A 198 8.87 11.90 3.71
N LYS A 199 7.66 11.92 4.29
CA LYS A 199 6.54 11.08 3.88
C LYS A 199 5.20 11.79 4.11
N LEU A 200 4.63 12.34 3.04
CA LEU A 200 3.45 13.21 3.06
C LEU A 200 2.19 12.53 3.62
N ASP A 201 2.05 11.22 3.45
CA ASP A 201 0.93 10.40 3.92
C ASP A 201 1.14 9.83 5.34
N SER A 202 2.09 10.40 6.11
CA SER A 202 2.34 9.99 7.49
C SER A 202 1.14 10.29 8.39
N GLN A 203 0.71 9.31 9.18
CA GLN A 203 -0.41 9.45 10.10
C GLN A 203 0.08 9.92 11.46
N ILE A 204 -0.19 11.19 11.78
CA ILE A 204 0.29 11.87 12.99
C ILE A 204 -0.91 12.27 13.87
N ILE A 205 -0.89 11.84 15.12
CA ILE A 205 -1.80 12.24 16.19
C ILE A 205 -1.03 13.16 17.13
N LEU A 206 -1.45 14.42 17.26
CA LEU A 206 -0.87 15.32 18.26
C LEU A 206 -1.42 15.00 19.65
N ILE A 207 -0.55 14.90 20.66
CA ILE A 207 -0.93 14.73 22.07
C ILE A 207 -0.22 15.81 22.89
N THR A 208 -0.92 16.89 23.25
CA THR A 208 -0.26 18.07 23.87
C THR A 208 -1.11 18.73 24.94
N ALA A 209 -0.47 19.48 25.85
CA ALA A 209 -1.16 20.34 26.80
C ALA A 209 -1.76 21.60 26.15
N ASP A 210 -1.24 22.00 24.98
CA ASP A 210 -1.73 23.17 24.26
C ASP A 210 -3.19 23.00 23.83
N GLU A 211 -3.97 24.08 23.90
CA GLU A 211 -5.34 24.07 23.41
C GLU A 211 -5.38 23.98 21.87
N LYS A 212 -6.40 23.30 21.35
CA LYS A 212 -6.64 23.19 19.89
C LYS A 212 -6.76 24.55 19.20
N THR A 213 -7.32 25.54 19.89
CA THR A 213 -7.51 26.93 19.47
C THR A 213 -6.21 27.73 19.41
N SER A 214 -5.12 27.23 20.00
CA SER A 214 -3.83 27.90 19.94
C SER A 214 -3.37 28.02 18.48
N LYS A 215 -2.79 29.18 18.14
CA LYS A 215 -2.31 29.47 16.79
C LYS A 215 -1.30 28.42 16.31
N ARG A 216 -0.49 27.90 17.23
CA ARG A 216 0.52 26.88 16.99
C ARG A 216 -0.13 25.56 16.57
N VAL A 217 -1.00 24.99 17.41
CA VAL A 217 -1.70 23.72 17.11
C VAL A 217 -2.54 23.85 15.84
N SER A 218 -3.29 24.95 15.69
CA SER A 218 -4.11 25.20 14.50
C SER A 218 -3.28 25.24 13.20
N LYS A 219 -2.05 25.77 13.25
CA LYS A 219 -1.14 25.78 12.10
C LYS A 219 -0.64 24.37 11.78
N THR A 220 -0.28 23.58 12.79
CA THR A 220 0.17 22.19 12.61
C THR A 220 -0.93 21.29 12.09
N ILE A 221 -2.18 21.47 12.54
CA ILE A 221 -3.34 20.75 11.96
C ILE A 221 -3.45 21.02 10.46
N ARG A 222 -3.27 22.27 10.03
CA ARG A 222 -3.30 22.63 8.61
C ARG A 222 -2.13 22.08 7.80
N SER A 223 -1.04 21.62 8.42
CA SER A 223 0.06 20.98 7.69
C SER A 223 -0.20 19.51 7.37
N GLY A 224 -1.32 18.93 7.83
CA GLY A 224 -1.73 17.56 7.47
C GLY A 224 -1.56 16.53 8.58
N VAL A 225 -1.59 16.92 9.86
CA VAL A 225 -1.73 15.92 10.94
C VAL A 225 -3.17 15.38 10.96
N THR A 226 -3.32 14.10 11.28
CA THR A 226 -4.59 13.36 11.18
C THR A 226 -5.54 13.69 12.32
N ALA A 227 -5.03 13.70 13.55
CA ALA A 227 -5.85 13.84 14.75
C ALA A 227 -5.15 14.63 15.85
N PHE A 228 -5.92 14.99 16.88
CA PHE A 228 -5.46 15.81 18.00
C PHE A 228 -6.12 15.33 19.30
N ILE A 229 -5.31 15.20 20.35
CA ILE A 229 -5.70 14.87 21.72
C ILE A 229 -5.11 15.92 22.65
N GLN A 230 -5.93 16.50 23.52
CA GLN A 230 -5.47 17.43 24.56
C GLN A 230 -5.15 16.68 25.86
N LYS A 231 -4.06 17.04 26.53
CA LYS A 231 -3.72 16.59 27.90
C LYS A 231 -4.54 17.41 28.92
N PRO A 232 -5.10 16.78 29.98
CA PRO A 232 -5.10 15.35 30.27
C PRO A 232 -6.11 14.56 29.41
N PHE A 233 -5.74 13.33 29.04
CA PHE A 233 -6.55 12.46 28.18
C PHE A 233 -6.91 11.11 28.84
N THR A 234 -7.96 10.49 28.31
CA THR A 234 -8.55 9.21 28.70
C THR A 234 -8.23 8.11 27.67
N LEU A 235 -8.63 6.87 27.98
CA LEU A 235 -8.52 5.76 27.03
C LEU A 235 -9.40 5.99 25.79
N ASN A 236 -10.57 6.59 25.96
CA ASN A 236 -11.50 6.84 24.86
C ASN A 236 -10.93 7.90 23.90
N ASP A 237 -10.27 8.95 24.40
CA ASP A 237 -9.65 9.96 23.53
C ASP A 237 -8.58 9.35 22.61
N VAL A 238 -7.78 8.41 23.14
CA VAL A 238 -6.81 7.66 22.33
C VAL A 238 -7.53 6.74 21.35
N LYS A 239 -8.57 6.03 21.79
CA LYS A 239 -9.36 5.15 20.93
C LYS A 239 -9.94 5.90 19.73
N ASP A 240 -10.62 7.02 19.96
CA ASP A 240 -11.28 7.80 18.91
C ASP A 240 -10.28 8.35 17.89
N ALA A 241 -9.09 8.77 18.35
CA ALA A 241 -8.03 9.23 17.47
C ALA A 241 -7.42 8.09 16.63
N MET A 242 -7.24 6.90 17.22
CA MET A 242 -6.77 5.72 16.49
C MET A 242 -7.80 5.28 15.45
N GLU A 243 -9.10 5.26 15.78
CA GLU A 243 -10.17 4.95 14.83
C GLU A 243 -10.21 5.93 13.65
N THR A 244 -9.95 7.22 13.91
CA THR A 244 -9.85 8.25 12.86
C THR A 244 -8.69 7.94 11.90
N VAL A 245 -7.51 7.61 12.42
CA VAL A 245 -6.34 7.24 11.63
C VAL A 245 -6.58 5.99 10.79
N GLU A 246 -7.21 4.95 11.35
CA GLU A 246 -7.48 3.71 10.61
C GLU A 246 -8.54 3.91 9.52
N SER A 247 -9.54 4.77 9.76
CA SER A 247 -10.55 5.11 8.76
C SER A 247 -9.96 5.87 7.58
N GLU A 248 -9.05 6.80 7.82
CA GLU A 248 -8.37 7.55 6.75
C GLU A 248 -7.44 6.64 5.95
N TYR A 249 -6.73 5.74 6.63
CA TYR A 249 -5.84 4.78 6.00
C TYR A 249 -6.59 3.76 5.12
N SER A 250 -7.78 3.32 5.54
CA SER A 250 -8.61 2.36 4.80
C SER A 250 -9.35 2.97 3.61
N GLY A 251 -9.41 4.31 3.53
CA GLY A 251 -10.03 5.07 2.43
C GLY A 251 -9.10 5.40 1.28
N LEU A 252 -7.81 5.06 1.39
CA LEU A 252 -6.76 5.20 0.37
C LEU A 252 -6.53 3.87 -0.38
#